data_AF-A0A357B5H8-F1
#
_entry.id   AF-A0A357B5H8-F1
#
_cell.length_a   1.000
_cell.length_b   1.000
_cell.length_c   1.000
_cell.angle_alpha   90.00
_cell.angle_beta   90.00
_cell.angle_gamma   90.00
#
_symmetry.space_group_name_H-M   'P 1'
#
loop_
_entity.id
_entity.type
_entity.pdbx_description
1 polymer ?
#
loop_
_entity_poly.entity_id
_entity_poly.type
_entity_poly.pdbx_seq_one_letter_code
_entity_poly.pdbx_strand_id
1 'polypeptide(L)'
;IPAMNRELVEMATHPQAMVEIVNSLGKAWQQHETYILGTHSADRSHANLLLLPRDKPFGDEEFPRDLNERIKTRLGEGDRKIDLDAEITSPFGNKIRELTLPAHYTPNADEEATAENIAIEQGKVRFDFADKTFIYDRLGLRPVDADYEGGG
;
A
#
# COMPACT_ATOMS: atom_id res chain seq x y z
N ILE A 1 -3.06 4.57 29.70
CA ILE A 1 -3.61 4.98 28.37
C ILE A 1 -4.73 3.99 28.02
N PRO A 2 -5.96 4.23 28.49
CA PRO A 2 -7.10 4.16 27.58
C PRO A 2 -8.16 5.26 27.78
N ALA A 3 -8.10 6.03 28.88
CA ALA A 3 -9.14 7.01 29.22
C ALA A 3 -9.28 8.17 28.21
N MET A 4 -8.19 8.54 27.54
CA MET A 4 -8.15 9.66 26.59
C MET A 4 -8.32 9.22 25.12
N ASN A 5 -8.36 7.92 24.83
CA ASN A 5 -8.39 7.46 23.43
C ASN A 5 -9.63 7.97 22.71
N ARG A 6 -10.78 7.97 23.39
CA ARG A 6 -12.02 8.47 22.83
C ARG A 6 -11.95 9.97 22.56
N GLU A 7 -11.47 10.75 23.53
CA GLU A 7 -11.35 12.19 23.41
C GLU A 7 -10.38 12.59 22.28
N LEU A 8 -9.22 11.94 22.20
CA LEU A 8 -8.24 12.19 21.14
C LEU A 8 -8.76 11.81 19.76
N VAL A 9 -9.49 10.69 19.65
CA VAL A 9 -10.13 10.31 18.38
C VAL A 9 -11.21 11.32 18.01
N GLU A 10 -12.12 11.67 18.93
CA GLU A 10 -13.20 12.61 18.64
C GLU A 10 -12.66 14.01 18.29
N MET A 11 -11.64 14.54 18.99
CA MET A 11 -11.01 15.81 18.62
C MET A 11 -10.33 15.77 17.24
N ALA A 12 -9.81 14.61 16.83
CA ALA A 12 -9.11 14.44 15.57
C ALA A 12 -10.01 13.98 14.41
N THR A 13 -11.24 13.50 14.66
CA THR A 13 -12.11 12.95 13.61
C THR A 13 -13.52 13.55 13.59
N HIS A 14 -13.92 14.30 14.62
CA HIS A 14 -15.24 14.93 14.63
C HIS A 14 -15.29 16.04 13.57
N PRO A 15 -16.32 16.08 12.69
CA PRO A 15 -16.36 17.01 11.56
C PRO A 15 -16.17 18.48 11.94
N GLN A 16 -16.76 18.90 13.07
CA GLN A 16 -16.63 20.29 13.55
C GLN A 16 -15.21 20.62 14.01
N ALA A 17 -14.55 19.71 14.72
CA ALA A 17 -13.17 19.90 15.17
C ALA A 17 -12.20 19.93 13.99
N MET A 18 -12.43 19.10 12.96
CA MET A 18 -11.65 19.13 11.72
C MET A 18 -11.79 20.46 10.97
N VAL A 19 -13.00 20.99 10.83
CA VAL A 19 -13.24 22.29 10.17
C VAL A 19 -12.52 23.43 10.92
N GLU A 20 -12.56 23.42 12.25
CA GLU A 20 -11.84 24.40 13.07
C GLU A 20 -10.32 24.30 12.88
N ILE A 21 -9.76 23.09 12.89
CA ILE A 21 -8.33 22.84 12.66
C ILE A 21 -7.92 23.33 11.27
N VAL A 22 -8.63 22.91 10.22
CA VAL A 22 -8.35 23.28 8.83
C VAL A 22 -8.39 24.79 8.63
N ASN A 23 -9.39 25.47 9.22
CA ASN A 23 -9.49 26.92 9.15
C ASN A 23 -8.36 27.63 9.92
N SER A 24 -7.94 27.09 11.07
CA SER A 24 -6.88 27.68 11.88
C SER A 24 -5.48 27.57 11.26
N LEU A 25 -5.23 26.49 10.51
CA LEU A 25 -3.92 26.21 9.90
C LEU A 25 -3.78 26.76 8.47
N GLY A 26 -4.85 27.33 7.92
CA GLY A 26 -4.83 28.14 6.70
C GLY A 26 -4.88 27.35 5.39
N LYS A 27 -4.50 28.02 4.29
CA LYS A 27 -4.84 27.59 2.92
C LYS A 27 -4.30 26.22 2.52
N ALA A 28 -3.11 25.82 2.98
CA ALA A 28 -2.53 24.52 2.65
C ALA A 28 -3.39 23.37 3.20
N TRP A 29 -3.98 23.55 4.39
CA TRP A 29 -4.85 22.56 5.01
C TRP A 29 -6.23 22.51 4.36
N GLN A 30 -6.77 23.65 3.91
CA GLN A 30 -8.01 23.70 3.12
C GLN A 30 -7.87 22.98 1.77
N GLN A 31 -6.72 23.14 1.11
CA GLN A 31 -6.41 22.41 -0.13
C GLN A 31 -6.28 20.90 0.12
N HIS A 32 -5.61 20.51 1.20
CA HIS A 32 -5.49 19.12 1.59
C HIS A 32 -6.85 18.48 1.92
N GLU A 33 -7.73 19.17 2.66
CA GLU A 33 -9.10 18.72 2.95
C GLU A 33 -9.89 18.48 1.65
N THR A 34 -9.79 19.41 0.69
CA THR A 34 -10.44 19.27 -0.62
C THR A 34 -9.94 18.04 -1.37
N TYR A 35 -8.61 17.80 -1.36
CA TYR A 35 -8.00 16.63 -1.97
C TYR A 35 -8.50 15.32 -1.32
N ILE A 36 -8.47 15.23 0.01
CA ILE A 36 -8.91 14.03 0.75
C ILE A 36 -10.41 13.73 0.52
N LEU A 37 -11.28 14.74 0.54
CA LEU A 37 -12.71 14.57 0.25
C LEU A 37 -12.93 14.12 -1.20
N GLY A 38 -12.14 14.62 -2.15
CA GLY A 38 -12.14 14.18 -3.54
C GLY A 38 -11.76 12.71 -3.68
N THR A 39 -10.65 12.29 -3.08
CA THR A 39 -10.18 10.90 -3.07
C THR A 39 -11.22 9.96 -2.43
N HIS A 40 -11.76 10.30 -1.25
CA HIS A 40 -12.81 9.51 -0.61
C HIS A 40 -14.08 9.38 -1.45
N SER A 41 -14.44 10.42 -2.21
CA SER A 41 -15.61 10.38 -3.11
C SER A 41 -15.37 9.46 -4.31
N ALA A 42 -14.15 9.47 -4.87
CA ALA A 42 -13.74 8.55 -5.92
C ALA A 42 -13.70 7.10 -5.43
N ASP A 43 -13.08 6.85 -4.27
CA ASP A 43 -13.01 5.54 -3.63
C ASP A 43 -14.40 4.99 -3.31
N ARG A 44 -15.31 5.83 -2.78
CA ARG A 44 -16.70 5.43 -2.49
C ARG A 44 -17.47 5.09 -3.76
N SER A 45 -17.23 5.83 -4.85
CA SER A 45 -17.84 5.55 -6.14
C SER A 45 -17.34 4.22 -6.71
N HIS A 46 -16.03 3.95 -6.62
CA HIS A 46 -15.45 2.67 -7.02
C HIS A 46 -15.95 1.52 -6.14
N ALA A 47 -16.02 1.73 -4.81
CA ALA A 47 -16.58 0.76 -3.89
C ALA A 47 -18.05 0.44 -4.23
N ASN A 48 -18.88 1.44 -4.54
CA ASN A 48 -20.28 1.21 -4.93
C ASN A 48 -20.43 0.37 -6.21
N LEU A 49 -19.49 0.46 -7.16
CA LEU A 49 -19.45 -0.41 -8.34
C LEU A 49 -19.09 -1.87 -7.99
N LEU A 50 -18.46 -2.09 -6.84
CA LEU A 50 -18.00 -3.38 -6.35
C LEU A 50 -18.88 -3.96 -5.23
N LEU A 51 -19.90 -3.23 -4.78
CA LEU A 51 -20.82 -3.69 -3.74
C LEU A 51 -21.81 -4.69 -4.34
N LEU A 52 -21.88 -5.88 -3.73
CA LEU A 52 -22.93 -6.84 -4.03
C LEU A 52 -24.29 -6.27 -3.56
N PRO A 53 -25.31 -6.15 -4.43
CA PRO A 53 -26.64 -5.70 -4.03
C PRO A 53 -27.27 -6.74 -3.11
N ARG A 54 -27.41 -6.41 -1.82
CA ARG A 54 -27.94 -7.31 -0.78
C ARG A 54 -29.46 -7.27 -0.67
N ASP A 55 -30.10 -6.36 -1.38
CA ASP A 55 -31.54 -6.13 -1.44
C ASP A 55 -32.23 -6.84 -2.62
N LYS A 56 -31.44 -7.53 -3.47
CA LYS A 56 -31.95 -8.31 -4.61
C LYS A 56 -31.74 -9.82 -4.39
N PRO A 57 -32.61 -10.68 -4.95
CA PRO A 57 -32.37 -12.12 -5.00
C PRO A 57 -31.04 -12.44 -5.70
N PHE A 58 -30.28 -13.36 -5.11
CA PHE A 58 -29.03 -13.85 -5.69
C PHE A 58 -29.33 -14.58 -7.02
N GLY A 59 -28.74 -14.12 -8.12
CA GLY A 59 -28.86 -14.74 -9.44
C GLY A 59 -29.63 -13.94 -10.50
N ASP A 60 -30.23 -12.80 -10.15
CA ASP A 60 -30.91 -11.91 -11.12
C ASP A 60 -29.94 -10.97 -11.86
N GLU A 61 -28.66 -10.92 -11.46
CA GLU A 61 -27.62 -10.12 -12.14
C GLU A 61 -26.72 -11.03 -12.98
N GLU A 62 -26.47 -10.63 -14.24
CA GLU A 62 -25.45 -11.29 -15.08
C GLU A 62 -24.06 -11.03 -14.48
N PHE A 63 -23.24 -12.07 -14.33
CA PHE A 63 -21.83 -11.89 -14.00
C PHE A 63 -21.19 -10.99 -15.07
N PRO A 64 -20.41 -9.95 -14.69
CA PRO A 64 -19.69 -9.13 -15.64
C PRO A 64 -18.85 -10.02 -16.56
N ARG A 65 -19.08 -9.93 -17.88
CA ARG A 65 -18.37 -10.77 -18.85
C ARG A 65 -16.90 -10.38 -19.01
N ASP A 66 -16.56 -9.15 -18.61
CA ASP A 66 -15.20 -8.60 -18.53
C ASP A 66 -14.72 -8.56 -17.08
N LEU A 67 -14.44 -9.73 -16.50
CA LEU A 67 -13.85 -9.89 -15.16
C LEU A 67 -12.33 -9.70 -15.13
N ASN A 68 -11.74 -9.09 -16.18
CA ASN A 68 -10.29 -8.83 -16.22
C ASN A 68 -9.86 -7.70 -15.26
N GLU A 69 -10.79 -6.90 -14.74
CA GLU A 69 -10.50 -6.01 -13.62
C GLU A 69 -10.50 -6.81 -12.31
N ARG A 70 -9.30 -7.17 -11.84
CA ARG A 70 -9.10 -7.68 -10.48
C ARG A 70 -9.73 -6.69 -9.50
N ILE A 71 -10.81 -7.12 -8.86
CA ILE A 71 -11.54 -6.40 -7.81
C ILE A 71 -10.60 -6.24 -6.59
N LYS A 72 -9.80 -5.16 -6.59
CA LYS A 72 -8.83 -4.82 -5.52
C LYS A 72 -9.59 -4.29 -4.30
N THR A 73 -9.94 -5.19 -3.37
CA THR A 73 -10.86 -4.90 -2.25
C THR A 73 -10.20 -4.45 -0.95
N ARG A 74 -8.88 -4.21 -0.94
CA ARG A 74 -8.21 -3.49 0.13
C ARG A 74 -7.15 -2.58 -0.45
N LEU A 75 -7.07 -1.37 0.10
CA LEU A 75 -6.03 -0.36 -0.11
C LEU A 75 -4.68 -0.84 0.47
N GLY A 76 -4.24 -2.03 0.06
CA GLY A 76 -2.86 -2.45 0.06
C GLY A 76 -2.54 -2.49 -1.41
N GLU A 77 -1.76 -1.50 -1.85
CA GLU A 77 -1.29 -1.39 -3.23
C GLU A 77 -0.77 -2.75 -3.68
N GLY A 78 -0.82 -3.07 -4.98
CA GLY A 78 -0.45 -4.39 -5.50
C GLY A 78 0.99 -4.78 -5.22
N ASP A 79 1.35 -5.05 -3.99
CA ASP A 79 2.70 -5.36 -3.58
C ASP A 79 3.14 -6.63 -4.32
N ARG A 80 4.38 -6.60 -4.79
CA ARG A 80 4.91 -7.65 -5.65
C ARG A 80 5.56 -8.71 -4.77
N LYS A 81 5.13 -9.95 -4.95
CA LYS A 81 5.71 -11.09 -4.23
C LYS A 81 6.99 -11.54 -4.94
N ILE A 82 8.05 -11.71 -4.17
CA ILE A 82 9.36 -12.19 -4.62
C ILE A 82 9.59 -13.56 -3.99
N ASP A 83 9.54 -14.62 -4.80
CA ASP A 83 9.87 -15.98 -4.36
C ASP A 83 11.38 -16.20 -4.36
N LEU A 84 11.90 -16.85 -3.31
CA LEU A 84 13.30 -17.23 -3.19
C LEU A 84 13.46 -18.72 -3.48
N ASP A 85 14.46 -19.09 -4.29
CA ASP A 85 14.73 -20.49 -4.65
C ASP A 85 15.05 -21.41 -3.46
N ALA A 86 15.49 -20.82 -2.34
CA ALA A 86 15.81 -21.53 -1.12
C ALA A 86 15.34 -20.78 0.12
N GLU A 87 15.11 -21.52 1.20
CA GLU A 87 14.86 -20.91 2.50
C GLU A 87 16.13 -20.27 3.04
N ILE A 88 16.05 -18.99 3.39
CA ILE A 88 17.16 -18.23 3.94
C ILE A 88 16.88 -17.80 5.37
N THR A 89 17.94 -17.55 6.14
CA THR A 89 17.82 -16.77 7.38
C THR A 89 17.84 -15.30 7.01
N SER A 90 16.76 -14.57 7.32
CA SER A 90 16.66 -13.14 7.09
C SER A 90 17.62 -12.36 8.00
N PRO A 91 17.91 -11.08 7.70
CA PRO A 91 18.71 -10.21 8.55
C PRO A 91 18.18 -10.05 9.99
N PHE A 92 16.91 -10.40 10.22
CA PHE A 92 16.24 -10.34 11.53
C PHE A 92 16.12 -11.73 12.20
N GLY A 93 16.77 -12.75 11.65
CA GLY A 93 16.87 -14.09 12.24
C GLY A 93 15.72 -15.05 11.90
N ASN A 94 14.72 -14.62 11.12
CA ASN A 94 13.59 -15.46 10.73
C ASN A 94 13.92 -16.27 9.47
N LYS A 95 13.37 -17.48 9.35
CA LYS A 95 13.43 -18.26 8.12
C LYS A 95 12.38 -17.76 7.14
N ILE A 96 12.80 -17.40 5.93
CA ILE A 96 11.90 -16.87 4.88
C ILE A 96 12.17 -17.57 3.55
N ARG A 97 11.11 -17.69 2.75
CA ARG A 97 11.12 -18.16 1.35
C ARG A 97 10.54 -17.14 0.38
N GLU A 98 9.98 -16.06 0.90
CA GLU A 98 9.35 -15.02 0.12
C GLU A 98 9.62 -13.66 0.76
N LEU A 99 9.62 -12.63 -0.09
CA LEU A 99 9.67 -11.22 0.28
C LEU A 99 8.51 -10.50 -0.41
N THR A 100 8.04 -9.43 0.19
CA THR A 100 7.03 -8.53 -0.41
C THR A 100 7.71 -7.21 -0.75
N LEU A 101 7.63 -6.80 -2.02
CA LEU A 101 8.09 -5.51 -2.51
C LEU A 101 6.89 -4.54 -2.56
N PRO A 102 6.89 -3.48 -1.75
CA PRO A 102 5.84 -2.48 -1.77
C PRO A 102 5.61 -1.89 -3.17
N ALA A 103 4.35 -1.78 -3.60
CA ALA A 103 4.02 -1.40 -4.97
C ALA A 103 4.55 -0.01 -5.37
N HIS A 104 4.62 0.94 -4.44
CA HIS A 104 5.17 2.27 -4.69
C HIS A 104 6.65 2.28 -5.11
N TYR A 105 7.42 1.21 -4.85
CA TYR A 105 8.77 1.11 -5.40
C TYR A 105 8.77 0.93 -6.92
N THR A 106 7.72 0.33 -7.47
CA THR A 106 7.57 0.00 -8.89
C THR A 106 6.11 0.21 -9.35
N PRO A 107 5.62 1.47 -9.38
CA PRO A 107 4.21 1.77 -9.65
C PRO A 107 3.77 1.37 -11.07
N ASN A 108 4.72 1.29 -12.00
CA ASN A 108 4.49 0.96 -13.42
C ASN A 108 4.96 -0.46 -13.78
N ALA A 109 5.34 -1.29 -12.80
CA ALA A 109 5.71 -2.67 -13.11
C ALA A 109 4.52 -3.43 -13.67
N ASP A 110 4.80 -4.37 -14.59
CA ASP A 110 3.81 -5.35 -15.01
C ASP A 110 3.28 -6.14 -13.79
N GLU A 111 2.02 -6.59 -13.83
CA GLU A 111 1.49 -7.50 -12.82
C GLU A 111 2.11 -8.89 -12.93
N GLU A 112 2.60 -9.29 -14.11
CA GLU A 112 3.26 -10.57 -14.37
C GLU A 112 4.79 -10.53 -14.16
N ALA A 113 5.35 -9.34 -13.89
CA ALA A 113 6.78 -9.20 -13.64
C ALA A 113 7.22 -10.03 -12.41
N THR A 114 8.28 -10.81 -12.58
CA THR A 114 8.92 -11.59 -11.52
C THR A 114 10.29 -11.01 -11.20
N ALA A 115 10.82 -11.32 -10.02
CA ALA A 115 12.20 -10.96 -9.70
C ALA A 115 13.19 -11.83 -10.48
N GLU A 116 14.28 -11.21 -10.87
CA GLU A 116 15.40 -11.83 -11.57
C GLU A 116 16.69 -11.63 -10.78
N ASN A 117 17.74 -12.37 -11.15
CA ASN A 117 19.09 -12.22 -10.58
C ASN A 117 19.13 -12.25 -9.04
N ILE A 118 18.34 -13.12 -8.42
CA ILE A 118 18.27 -13.26 -6.97
C ILE A 118 19.59 -13.85 -6.45
N ALA A 119 20.37 -13.02 -5.76
CA ALA A 119 21.62 -13.38 -5.11
C ALA A 119 21.46 -13.30 -3.59
N ILE A 120 21.87 -14.37 -2.91
CA ILE A 120 21.80 -14.47 -1.45
C ILE A 120 23.22 -14.58 -0.90
N GLU A 121 23.65 -13.60 -0.11
CA GLU A 121 24.97 -13.59 0.51
C GLU A 121 24.89 -13.13 1.97
N GLN A 122 25.35 -13.98 2.90
CA GLN A 122 25.42 -13.67 4.34
C GLN A 122 24.08 -13.18 4.94
N GLY A 123 22.96 -13.73 4.47
CA GLY A 123 21.61 -13.32 4.92
C GLY A 123 21.08 -12.02 4.29
N LYS A 124 21.83 -11.44 3.34
CA LYS A 124 21.35 -10.35 2.48
C LYS A 124 20.79 -10.94 1.18
N VAL A 125 19.74 -10.34 0.67
CA VAL A 125 19.16 -10.68 -0.65
C VAL A 125 19.33 -9.50 -1.57
N ARG A 126 19.89 -9.72 -2.75
CA ARG A 126 19.89 -8.76 -3.85
C ARG A 126 19.09 -9.36 -5.00
N PHE A 127 18.25 -8.57 -5.65
CA PHE A 127 17.45 -9.04 -6.79
C PHE A 127 17.08 -7.87 -7.68
N ASP A 128 16.82 -8.17 -8.96
CA ASP A 128 16.33 -7.20 -9.92
C ASP A 128 14.82 -7.38 -10.08
N PHE A 129 14.09 -6.27 -10.18
CA PHE A 129 12.65 -6.27 -10.39
C PHE A 129 12.24 -5.00 -11.14
N ALA A 130 11.57 -5.16 -12.29
CA ALA A 130 11.09 -4.06 -13.13
C ALA A 130 12.15 -2.95 -13.36
N ASP A 131 13.29 -3.34 -13.94
CA ASP A 131 14.44 -2.49 -14.29
C ASP A 131 15.17 -1.82 -13.11
N LYS A 132 14.89 -2.25 -11.87
CA LYS A 132 15.57 -1.74 -10.67
C LYS A 132 16.20 -2.87 -9.89
N THR A 133 17.35 -2.59 -9.27
CA THR A 133 17.95 -3.52 -8.31
C THR A 133 17.59 -3.15 -6.89
N PHE A 134 17.22 -4.15 -6.10
CA PHE A 134 16.90 -4.04 -4.69
C PHE A 134 17.88 -4.83 -3.84
N ILE A 135 18.01 -4.38 -2.58
CA ILE A 135 18.73 -5.09 -1.53
C ILE A 135 17.86 -5.17 -0.28
N TYR A 136 17.81 -6.35 0.31
CA TYR A 136 17.23 -6.63 1.61
C TYR A 136 18.34 -7.04 2.57
N ASP A 137 18.57 -6.20 3.59
CA ASP A 137 19.53 -6.47 4.67
C ASP A 137 18.98 -5.98 6.02
N ARG A 138 19.84 -5.85 7.04
CA ARG A 138 19.45 -5.39 8.38
C ARG A 138 18.84 -3.99 8.42
N LEU A 139 18.97 -3.21 7.35
CA LEU A 139 18.35 -1.89 7.20
C LEU A 139 16.95 -1.97 6.56
N GLY A 140 16.49 -3.16 6.19
CA GLY A 140 15.25 -3.38 5.45
C GLY A 140 15.48 -3.50 3.94
N LEU A 141 14.36 -3.48 3.21
CA LEU A 141 14.31 -3.55 1.75
C LEU A 141 14.42 -2.15 1.16
N ARG A 142 15.31 -1.96 0.18
CA ARG A 142 15.50 -0.68 -0.52
C ARG A 142 16.05 -0.88 -1.93
N PRO A 143 15.84 0.07 -2.86
CA PRO A 143 16.57 0.10 -4.11
C PRO A 143 18.05 0.44 -3.85
N VAL A 144 18.94 -0.05 -4.70
CA VAL A 144 20.39 0.14 -4.55
C VAL A 144 20.83 1.57 -4.86
N ASP A 145 20.12 2.26 -5.75
CA ASP A 145 20.37 3.66 -6.10
C ASP A 145 19.63 4.66 -5.22
N ALA A 146 18.98 4.22 -4.13
CA ALA A 146 18.47 5.16 -3.13
C ALA A 146 19.66 5.68 -2.32
N ASP A 147 20.27 6.76 -2.82
CA ASP A 147 21.02 7.68 -2.00
C ASP A 147 20.09 8.14 -0.87
N TYR A 148 20.34 7.65 0.34
CA TYR A 148 19.80 8.28 1.53
C TYR A 148 20.45 9.66 1.62
N GLU A 149 19.73 10.71 1.24
CA GLU A 149 20.02 12.06 1.74
C GLU A 149 19.79 12.04 3.27
N GLY A 150 20.78 11.51 3.99
CA GLY A 150 20.88 11.67 5.43
C GLY A 150 21.11 13.15 5.69
N GLY A 151 20.10 13.81 6.23
CA GLY A 151 20.20 15.18 6.73
C GLY A 151 21.40 15.31 7.66
N GLY A 152 22.35 16.14 7.24
CA GLY A 152 23.41 16.70 8.09
C GLY A 152 22.92 17.90 8.89
#